data_AF-I2GWH7-F1
#
_entry.id   AF-I2GWH7-F1
#
_cell.length_a   1.000
_cell.length_b   1.000
_cell.length_c   1.000
_cell.angle_alpha   90.00
_cell.angle_beta   90.00
_cell.angle_gamma   90.00
#
_symmetry.space_group_name_H-M   'P 1'
#
loop_
_entity.id
_entity.type
_entity.pdbx_description
1 polymer ?
#
loop_
_entity_poly.entity_id
_entity_poly.type
_entity_poly.pdbx_seq_one_letter_code
_entity_poly.pdbx_strand_id
1 'polypeptide(L)'
;MNKGIITLSMKSYIDKFNDDFPLLKLKEYENNLTTEQKKDLTPHFSEYNLNPNEDTLLMNKTEYKEKVKYIQKSIGKLNYLRTRGRLDLEFAVSKITRFALYPHVKVIKAVNRLIKYTYVKRDLNVVMKREKKQPDEITVVTDASLGSEYDVKSRIGGIIWFGNTFMFGFLKKNHQLFVTLRQNVN
;
A
#
# COMPACT_ATOMS: atom_id res chain seq x y z
N MET A 1 19.50 14.03 -20.58
CA MET A 1 18.64 14.48 -19.46
C MET A 1 17.57 15.41 -20.00
N ASN A 2 16.28 15.04 -19.93
CA ASN A 2 15.20 15.96 -20.25
C ASN A 2 15.14 17.06 -19.18
N LYS A 3 15.37 18.32 -19.57
CA LYS A 3 15.30 19.47 -18.67
C LYS A 3 13.90 19.53 -18.04
N GLY A 4 13.81 19.42 -16.72
CA GLY A 4 12.56 19.65 -15.96
C GLY A 4 11.72 18.41 -15.61
N ILE A 5 12.23 17.19 -15.74
CA ILE A 5 11.57 15.97 -15.24
C ILE A 5 12.33 15.46 -14.01
N ILE A 6 11.62 15.30 -12.89
CA ILE A 6 12.14 14.68 -11.67
C ILE A 6 11.36 13.37 -11.45
N THR A 7 12.09 12.26 -11.32
CA THR A 7 11.50 10.94 -11.07
C THR A 7 11.88 10.49 -9.67
N LEU A 8 10.88 10.22 -8.84
CA LEU A 8 11.07 9.59 -7.53
C LEU A 8 10.84 8.08 -7.67
N SER A 9 11.93 7.33 -7.64
CA SER A 9 11.92 5.86 -7.66
C SER A 9 12.28 5.30 -6.29
N MET A 10 11.54 4.28 -5.86
CA MET A 10 11.81 3.54 -4.62
C MET A 10 12.46 2.18 -4.87
N LYS A 11 12.85 1.88 -6.13
CA LYS A 11 13.32 0.56 -6.55
C LYS A 11 14.47 0.03 -5.70
N SER A 12 15.54 0.81 -5.50
CA SER A 12 16.69 0.38 -4.68
C SER A 12 16.30 0.05 -3.22
N TYR A 13 15.37 0.79 -2.64
CA TYR A 13 14.85 0.46 -1.31
C TYR A 13 14.00 -0.80 -1.34
N ILE A 14 13.14 -0.97 -2.35
CA ILE A 14 12.28 -2.16 -2.52
C ILE A 14 13.14 -3.42 -2.72
N ASP A 15 14.24 -3.33 -3.45
CA ASP A 15 15.16 -4.46 -3.66
C ASP A 15 15.78 -4.90 -2.32
N LYS A 16 16.35 -3.97 -1.55
CA LYS A 16 16.85 -4.23 -0.18
C LYS A 16 15.76 -4.71 0.77
N PHE A 17 14.56 -4.15 0.65
CA PHE A 17 13.41 -4.51 1.45
C PHE A 17 13.02 -5.98 1.27
N ASN A 18 13.11 -6.51 0.05
CA ASN A 18 12.77 -7.89 -0.26
C ASN A 18 13.89 -8.89 0.10
N ASP A 19 15.15 -8.44 0.23
CA ASP A 19 16.21 -9.29 0.79
C ASP A 19 15.90 -9.76 2.21
N ASP A 20 15.18 -8.94 2.98
CA ASP A 20 14.68 -9.28 4.32
C ASP A 20 13.50 -10.28 4.32
N PHE A 21 12.90 -10.55 3.16
CA PHE A 21 11.75 -11.45 2.99
C PHE A 21 11.97 -12.47 1.86
N PRO A 22 13.04 -13.29 1.95
CA PRO A 22 13.49 -14.13 0.84
C PRO A 22 12.46 -15.17 0.40
N LEU A 23 11.58 -15.64 1.29
CA LEU A 23 10.50 -16.59 0.99
C LEU A 23 9.46 -16.05 -0.01
N LEU A 24 9.43 -14.74 -0.26
CA LEU A 24 8.50 -14.09 -1.19
C LEU A 24 9.13 -13.74 -2.54
N LYS A 25 10.43 -14.06 -2.73
CA LYS A 25 11.13 -13.97 -4.02
C LYS A 25 10.71 -15.13 -4.93
N LEU A 26 9.42 -15.24 -5.23
CA LEU A 26 8.95 -16.30 -6.09
C LEU A 26 9.20 -15.93 -7.55
N LYS A 27 10.08 -16.73 -8.15
CA LYS A 27 10.31 -16.98 -9.59
C LYS A 27 9.03 -17.30 -10.40
N GLU A 28 7.84 -17.10 -9.83
CA GLU A 28 6.52 -17.48 -10.36
C GLU A 28 5.88 -16.41 -11.27
N TYR A 29 6.44 -15.19 -11.34
CA TYR A 29 5.85 -14.11 -12.15
C TYR A 29 6.36 -14.04 -13.58
N GLU A 30 7.29 -14.90 -13.98
CA GLU A 30 7.90 -14.82 -15.30
C GLU A 30 7.11 -15.52 -16.41
N ASN A 31 6.14 -16.42 -16.12
CA ASN A 31 5.32 -17.04 -17.16
C ASN A 31 3.89 -17.37 -16.67
N ASN A 32 2.88 -16.79 -17.35
CA ASN A 32 1.45 -17.10 -17.25
C ASN A 32 0.84 -17.20 -15.82
N LEU A 33 0.53 -16.04 -15.25
CA LEU A 33 -0.12 -15.91 -13.94
C LEU A 33 -1.52 -16.54 -13.90
N THR A 34 -1.74 -17.45 -12.95
CA THR A 34 -3.08 -17.97 -12.60
C THR A 34 -4.00 -16.85 -12.08
N THR A 35 -5.32 -17.06 -12.10
CA THR A 35 -6.32 -16.08 -11.61
C THR A 35 -6.10 -15.67 -10.15
N GLU A 36 -5.56 -16.55 -9.31
CA GLU A 36 -5.21 -16.24 -7.92
C GLU A 36 -3.94 -15.38 -7.83
N GLN A 37 -2.91 -15.66 -8.63
CA GLN A 37 -1.70 -14.83 -8.67
C GLN A 37 -1.94 -13.43 -9.29
N LYS A 38 -2.99 -13.28 -10.11
CA LYS A 38 -3.46 -11.96 -10.57
C LYS A 38 -4.06 -11.12 -9.43
N LYS A 39 -4.68 -11.75 -8.41
CA LYS A 39 -5.17 -11.02 -7.22
C LYS A 39 -4.00 -10.37 -6.48
N ASP A 40 -2.84 -11.03 -6.40
CA ASP A 40 -1.64 -10.47 -5.77
C ASP A 40 -1.07 -9.22 -6.48
N LEU A 41 -1.60 -8.84 -7.66
CA LEU A 41 -1.25 -7.59 -8.36
C LEU A 41 -2.00 -6.36 -7.86
N THR A 42 -2.93 -6.51 -6.92
CA THR A 42 -3.63 -5.38 -6.30
C THR A 42 -3.23 -5.26 -4.83
N PRO A 43 -2.95 -4.03 -4.34
CA PRO A 43 -2.64 -3.81 -2.93
C PRO A 43 -3.87 -4.06 -2.05
N HIS A 44 -5.07 -3.86 -2.61
CA HIS A 44 -6.34 -4.10 -1.92
C HIS A 44 -6.77 -5.56 -1.97
N PHE A 45 -7.35 -6.04 -0.87
CA PHE A 45 -7.94 -7.37 -0.70
C PHE A 45 -9.30 -7.27 -0.01
N SER A 46 -10.33 -7.97 -0.49
CA SER A 46 -11.69 -7.84 0.08
C SER A 46 -11.93 -8.67 1.34
N GLU A 47 -11.10 -9.66 1.66
CA GLU A 47 -11.33 -10.59 2.78
C GLU A 47 -10.82 -10.05 4.14
N TYR A 48 -10.99 -8.76 4.41
CA TYR A 48 -10.63 -8.13 5.69
C TYR A 48 -11.68 -8.30 6.81
N ASN A 49 -12.75 -9.07 6.58
CA ASN A 49 -13.74 -9.37 7.61
C ASN A 49 -13.15 -10.33 8.64
N LEU A 50 -12.37 -9.75 9.55
CA LEU A 50 -11.78 -10.38 10.73
C LEU A 50 -12.16 -9.54 11.93
N ASN A 51 -12.74 -10.19 12.94
CA ASN A 51 -12.96 -9.59 14.23
C ASN A 51 -11.94 -10.17 15.23
N PRO A 52 -10.90 -9.42 15.65
CA PRO A 52 -9.91 -9.89 16.61
C PRO A 52 -10.51 -10.31 17.96
N ASN A 53 -11.73 -9.86 18.27
CA ASN A 53 -12.40 -10.15 19.53
C ASN A 53 -13.20 -11.47 19.49
N GLU A 54 -13.50 -12.01 18.30
CA GLU A 54 -14.31 -13.22 18.14
C GLU A 54 -13.44 -14.47 17.93
N ASP A 55 -12.31 -14.33 17.23
CA ASP A 55 -11.46 -15.45 16.84
C ASP A 55 -10.36 -15.73 17.86
N THR A 56 -10.41 -16.89 18.53
CA THR A 56 -9.35 -17.35 19.45
C THR A 56 -8.12 -17.84 18.70
N LEU A 57 -6.96 -17.28 19.03
CA LEU A 57 -5.67 -17.71 18.47
C LEU A 57 -5.13 -18.93 19.22
N LEU A 58 -5.18 -20.10 18.58
CA LEU A 58 -4.55 -21.33 19.09
C LEU A 58 -3.08 -21.37 18.65
N MET A 59 -2.18 -20.81 19.46
CA MET A 59 -0.74 -20.89 19.23
C MET A 59 0.07 -20.81 20.52
N ASN A 60 1.29 -21.34 20.49
CA ASN A 60 2.19 -21.26 21.62
C ASN A 60 2.77 -19.83 21.77
N LYS A 61 3.28 -19.49 22.97
CA LYS A 61 3.77 -18.13 23.29
C LYS A 61 4.96 -17.70 22.41
N THR A 62 5.81 -18.63 22.02
CA THR A 62 7.00 -18.37 21.20
C THR A 62 6.60 -18.04 19.76
N GLU A 63 5.78 -18.88 19.17
CA GLU A 63 5.19 -18.73 17.84
C GLU A 63 4.40 -17.43 17.72
N TYR A 64 3.61 -17.09 18.75
CA TYR A 64 2.91 -15.81 18.82
C TYR A 64 3.87 -14.62 18.69
N LYS A 65 4.94 -14.60 19.50
CA LYS A 65 5.93 -13.51 19.49
C LYS A 65 6.64 -13.40 18.15
N GLU A 66 7.01 -14.52 17.55
CA GLU A 66 7.68 -14.55 16.24
C GLU A 66 6.78 -14.00 15.13
N LYS A 67 5.52 -14.43 15.08
CA LYS A 67 4.56 -13.95 14.09
C LYS A 67 4.22 -12.46 14.28
N VAL A 68 4.04 -12.00 15.52
CA VAL A 68 3.83 -10.57 15.80
C VAL A 68 5.05 -9.75 15.36
N LYS A 69 6.27 -10.19 15.68
CA LYS A 69 7.50 -9.51 15.26
C LYS A 69 7.61 -9.44 13.74
N TYR A 70 7.25 -10.51 13.03
CA TYR A 70 7.19 -10.55 11.57
C TYR A 70 6.22 -9.51 11.00
N ILE A 71 5.00 -9.46 11.53
CA ILE A 71 3.96 -8.51 11.11
C ILE A 71 4.41 -7.07 11.36
N GLN A 72 4.94 -6.76 12.54
CA GLN A 72 5.42 -5.42 12.89
C GLN A 72 6.61 -4.97 12.02
N LYS A 73 7.60 -5.85 11.78
CA LYS A 73 8.73 -5.56 10.88
C LYS A 73 8.23 -5.24 9.47
N SER A 74 7.27 -6.01 8.97
CA SER A 74 6.68 -5.83 7.65
C SER A 74 5.89 -4.53 7.54
N ILE A 75 5.04 -4.23 8.52
CA ILE A 75 4.26 -2.98 8.59
C ILE A 75 5.18 -1.77 8.65
N GLY A 76 6.25 -1.80 9.46
CA GLY A 76 7.18 -0.67 9.57
C GLY A 76 7.83 -0.29 8.24
N LYS A 77 8.26 -1.31 7.48
CA LYS A 77 8.84 -1.13 6.16
C LYS A 77 7.82 -0.71 5.09
N LEU A 78 6.62 -1.28 5.11
CA LEU A 78 5.53 -0.88 4.22
C LEU A 78 5.08 0.57 4.51
N ASN A 79 5.08 0.98 5.77
CA ASN A 79 4.83 2.36 6.17
C ASN A 79 5.86 3.33 5.61
N TYR A 80 7.14 2.95 5.58
CA TYR A 80 8.18 3.75 4.94
C TYR A 80 7.92 3.93 3.44
N LEU A 81 7.58 2.86 2.72
CA LEU A 81 7.25 2.95 1.29
C LEU A 81 6.08 3.91 1.04
N ARG A 82 5.02 3.76 1.84
CA ARG A 82 3.81 4.58 1.80
C ARG A 82 4.12 6.07 1.98
N THR A 83 4.86 6.44 3.04
CA THR A 83 5.17 7.85 3.34
C THR A 83 6.13 8.50 2.35
N ARG A 84 6.87 7.71 1.56
CA ARG A 84 7.87 8.20 0.60
C ARG A 84 7.35 8.26 -0.84
N GLY A 85 6.09 7.94 -1.11
CA GLY A 85 5.47 8.16 -2.43
C GLY A 85 4.68 6.98 -2.99
N ARG A 86 4.61 5.83 -2.30
CA ARG A 86 3.75 4.71 -2.69
C ARG A 86 2.35 4.86 -2.10
N LEU A 87 1.62 5.88 -2.54
CA LEU A 87 0.24 6.16 -2.09
C LEU A 87 -0.74 5.03 -2.42
N ASP A 88 -0.43 4.21 -3.44
CA ASP A 88 -1.19 3.01 -3.77
C ASP A 88 -1.24 1.98 -2.62
N LEU A 89 -0.27 2.02 -1.70
CA LEU A 89 -0.23 1.18 -0.50
C LEU A 89 -1.04 1.75 0.67
N GLU A 90 -1.43 3.02 0.61
CA GLU A 90 -1.93 3.79 1.74
C GLU A 90 -3.11 3.10 2.44
N PHE A 91 -4.09 2.68 1.65
CA PHE A 91 -5.26 1.98 2.15
C PHE A 91 -4.91 0.65 2.81
N ALA A 92 -4.18 -0.20 2.10
CA ALA A 92 -3.97 -1.58 2.49
C ALA A 92 -3.07 -1.70 3.73
N VAL A 93 -2.01 -0.89 3.78
CA VAL A 93 -1.11 -0.80 4.94
C VAL A 93 -1.87 -0.33 6.18
N SER A 94 -2.76 0.65 6.01
CA SER A 94 -3.53 1.17 7.13
C SER A 94 -4.59 0.18 7.64
N LYS A 95 -5.06 -0.76 6.82
CA LYS A 95 -5.91 -1.89 7.26
C LYS A 95 -5.11 -2.90 8.08
N ILE A 96 -4.00 -3.40 7.55
CA ILE A 96 -3.20 -4.43 8.24
C ILE A 96 -2.58 -3.94 9.55
N THR A 97 -2.33 -2.63 9.67
CA THR A 97 -1.76 -2.03 10.89
C THR A 97 -2.66 -2.23 12.11
N ARG A 98 -3.99 -2.36 11.91
CA ARG A 98 -4.94 -2.66 12.99
C ARG A 98 -4.74 -4.05 13.59
N PHE A 99 -4.15 -4.96 12.84
CA PHE A 99 -3.89 -6.34 13.22
C PHE A 99 -2.41 -6.57 13.59
N ALA A 100 -1.66 -5.51 13.94
CA ALA A 100 -0.23 -5.61 14.24
C ALA A 100 0.11 -6.56 15.39
N LEU A 101 -0.83 -6.77 16.32
CA LEU A 101 -0.71 -7.69 17.45
C LEU A 101 -1.57 -8.96 17.27
N TYR A 102 -2.14 -9.17 16.09
CA TYR A 102 -3.09 -10.24 15.84
C TYR A 102 -2.57 -11.17 14.72
N PRO A 103 -1.71 -12.15 15.06
CA PRO A 103 -1.03 -13.03 14.11
C PRO A 103 -1.92 -14.13 13.50
N HIS A 104 -3.10 -13.75 13.01
CA HIS A 104 -4.01 -14.67 12.33
C HIS A 104 -3.52 -15.03 10.93
N VAL A 105 -3.85 -16.24 10.46
CA VAL A 105 -3.38 -16.76 9.15
C VAL A 105 -3.76 -15.84 8.00
N LYS A 106 -4.99 -15.30 8.01
CA LYS A 106 -5.45 -14.33 7.00
C LYS A 106 -4.65 -13.01 7.03
N VAL A 107 -4.22 -12.56 8.22
CA VAL A 107 -3.39 -11.34 8.37
C VAL A 107 -2.01 -11.56 7.78
N ILE A 108 -1.38 -12.70 8.11
CA ILE A 108 -0.05 -13.06 7.57
C ILE A 108 -0.12 -13.18 6.04
N LYS A 109 -1.16 -13.83 5.51
CA LYS A 109 -1.40 -13.91 4.05
C LYS A 109 -1.52 -12.52 3.42
N ALA A 110 -2.25 -11.60 4.05
CA ALA A 110 -2.39 -10.23 3.56
C ALA A 110 -1.08 -9.44 3.58
N VAL A 111 -0.27 -9.59 4.64
CA VAL A 111 1.07 -8.98 4.74
C VAL A 111 1.98 -9.51 3.64
N ASN A 112 2.02 -10.82 3.45
CA ASN A 112 2.84 -11.46 2.41
C ASN A 112 2.44 -10.99 1.00
N ARG A 113 1.15 -10.89 0.73
CA ARG A 113 0.62 -10.37 -0.53
C ARG A 113 1.06 -8.92 -0.77
N LEU A 114 1.03 -8.06 0.26
CA LEU A 114 1.48 -6.69 0.13
C LEU A 114 2.97 -6.58 -0.17
N ILE A 115 3.80 -7.36 0.54
CA ILE A 115 5.24 -7.43 0.26
C ILE A 115 5.47 -7.86 -1.20
N LYS A 116 4.81 -8.92 -1.65
CA LYS A 116 4.88 -9.43 -3.02
C LYS A 116 4.45 -8.38 -4.05
N TYR A 117 3.33 -7.69 -3.81
CA TYR A 117 2.85 -6.60 -4.65
C TYR A 117 3.91 -5.49 -4.80
N THR A 118 4.57 -5.09 -3.71
CA THR A 118 5.62 -4.06 -3.78
C THR A 118 6.79 -4.47 -4.67
N TYR A 119 7.16 -5.76 -4.65
CA TYR A 119 8.23 -6.29 -5.51
C TYR A 119 7.82 -6.37 -6.98
N VAL A 120 6.61 -6.85 -7.27
CA VAL A 120 6.10 -6.95 -8.65
C VAL A 120 5.92 -5.56 -9.27
N LYS A 121 5.48 -4.59 -8.46
CA LYS A 121 5.29 -3.19 -8.87
C LYS A 121 6.44 -2.27 -8.41
N ARG A 122 7.66 -2.80 -8.32
CA ARG A 122 8.84 -2.04 -7.86
C ARG A 122 9.26 -0.91 -8.80
N ASP A 123 8.93 -1.04 -10.08
CA ASP A 123 9.25 -0.04 -11.11
C ASP A 123 8.21 1.10 -11.18
N LEU A 124 7.18 1.10 -10.32
CA LEU A 124 6.29 2.25 -10.18
C LEU A 124 7.04 3.45 -9.60
N ASN A 125 6.97 4.57 -10.30
CA ASN A 125 7.66 5.80 -9.94
C ASN A 125 6.69 6.99 -9.98
N VAL A 126 6.93 7.99 -9.13
CA VAL A 126 6.24 9.28 -9.22
C VAL A 126 7.05 10.18 -10.14
N VAL A 127 6.43 10.66 -11.21
CA VAL A 127 7.07 11.54 -12.20
C VAL A 127 6.51 12.93 -12.03
N MET A 128 7.37 13.88 -11.65
CA MET A 128 7.04 15.30 -11.56
C MET A 128 7.59 15.98 -12.81
N LYS A 129 6.70 16.60 -13.58
CA LYS A 129 7.06 17.39 -14.76
C LYS A 129 6.92 18.86 -14.41
N ARG A 130 7.96 19.64 -14.65
CA ARG A 130 7.89 21.09 -14.53
C ARG A 130 7.11 21.65 -15.71
N GLU A 131 5.87 22.05 -15.49
CA GLU A 131 5.09 22.78 -16.48
C GLU A 131 5.49 24.26 -16.49
N LYS A 132 5.58 24.84 -17.70
CA LYS A 132 5.97 26.25 -17.91
C LYS A 132 4.85 27.24 -17.56
N LYS A 133 3.59 26.81 -17.65
CA LYS A 133 2.39 27.55 -17.24
C LYS A 133 1.56 26.61 -16.38
N GLN A 134 1.46 26.90 -15.09
CA GLN A 134 0.58 26.19 -14.16
C GLN A 134 -0.46 27.18 -13.66
N PRO A 135 -1.73 26.79 -13.55
CA PRO A 135 -2.69 27.64 -12.85
C PRO A 135 -2.29 27.73 -11.38
N ASP A 136 -2.34 28.94 -10.81
CA ASP A 136 -2.12 29.18 -9.38
C ASP A 136 -3.37 28.79 -8.57
N GLU A 137 -3.79 27.53 -8.71
CA GLU A 137 -4.96 26.97 -8.04
C GLU A 137 -4.58 25.81 -7.14
N ILE A 138 -5.26 25.68 -6.00
CA ILE A 138 -5.14 24.51 -5.13
C ILE A 138 -6.39 23.66 -5.35
N THR A 139 -6.20 22.46 -5.88
CA THR A 139 -7.29 21.49 -6.04
C THR A 139 -7.22 20.46 -4.92
N VAL A 140 -8.29 20.32 -4.16
CA VAL A 140 -8.42 19.28 -3.13
C VAL A 140 -9.59 18.37 -3.48
N VAL A 141 -9.30 17.08 -3.66
CA VAL A 141 -10.34 16.06 -3.81
C VAL A 141 -10.40 15.26 -2.51
N THR A 142 -11.56 15.25 -1.89
CA THR A 142 -11.80 14.49 -0.66
C THR A 142 -12.90 13.47 -0.87
N ASP A 143 -12.76 12.31 -0.22
CA ASP A 143 -13.81 11.30 -0.18
C ASP A 143 -13.93 10.73 1.23
N ALA A 144 -15.15 10.33 1.61
CA ALA A 144 -15.43 9.74 2.90
C ALA A 144 -16.44 8.60 2.81
N SER A 145 -16.24 7.57 3.63
CA SER A 145 -17.16 6.43 3.73
C SER A 145 -17.39 6.00 5.18
N LEU A 146 -18.57 5.45 5.43
CA LEU A 146 -18.93 4.88 6.72
C LEU A 146 -18.12 3.59 6.97
N GLY A 147 -17.77 3.34 8.23
CA GLY A 147 -17.08 2.12 8.63
C GLY A 147 -17.98 0.90 8.49
N SER A 148 -17.54 -0.08 7.68
CA SER A 148 -18.25 -1.35 7.45
C SER A 148 -17.61 -2.54 8.17
N GLU A 149 -16.63 -2.28 9.03
CA GLU A 149 -15.76 -3.29 9.67
C GLU A 149 -16.04 -3.40 11.17
N TYR A 150 -15.40 -4.36 11.84
CA TYR A 150 -15.63 -4.64 13.27
C TYR A 150 -15.52 -3.42 14.19
N ASP A 151 -14.68 -2.43 13.85
CA ASP A 151 -14.49 -1.23 14.65
C ASP A 151 -15.36 -0.04 14.23
N VAL A 152 -16.18 -0.21 13.16
CA VAL A 152 -17.17 0.76 12.61
C VAL A 152 -16.58 2.16 12.37
N LYS A 153 -15.25 2.28 12.26
CA LYS A 153 -14.60 3.59 12.14
C LYS A 153 -14.82 4.18 10.76
N SER A 154 -15.35 5.40 10.72
CA SER A 154 -15.46 6.22 9.51
C SER A 154 -14.09 6.47 8.87
N ARG A 155 -14.15 6.70 7.56
CA ARG A 155 -12.99 6.76 6.68
C ARG A 155 -13.01 8.07 5.91
N ILE A 156 -11.88 8.78 5.85
CA ILE A 156 -11.73 9.99 5.04
C ILE A 156 -10.37 10.02 4.35
N GLY A 157 -10.33 10.44 3.10
CA GLY A 157 -9.11 10.62 2.33
C GLY A 157 -9.12 11.97 1.62
N GLY A 158 -7.92 12.45 1.29
CA GLY A 158 -7.76 13.68 0.54
C GLY A 158 -6.53 13.63 -0.35
N ILE A 159 -6.63 14.18 -1.54
CA ILE A 159 -5.49 14.46 -2.40
C ILE A 159 -5.48 15.95 -2.73
N ILE A 160 -4.29 16.52 -2.67
CA ILE A 160 -4.01 17.93 -2.87
C ILE A 160 -3.09 18.06 -4.08
N TRP A 161 -3.53 18.88 -5.03
CA TRP A 161 -2.75 19.35 -6.17
C TRP A 161 -2.54 20.85 -6.09
N PHE A 162 -1.40 21.31 -6.59
CA PHE A 162 -1.14 22.70 -6.88
C PHE A 162 -0.95 22.85 -8.39
N GLY A 163 -1.86 23.57 -9.04
CA GLY A 163 -2.08 23.50 -10.47
C GLY A 163 -2.23 22.05 -10.94
N ASN A 164 -1.40 21.64 -11.88
CA ASN A 164 -1.35 20.26 -12.39
C ASN A 164 -0.37 19.35 -11.63
N THR A 165 0.34 19.89 -10.63
CA THR A 165 1.35 19.16 -9.89
C THR A 165 0.75 18.48 -8.67
N PHE A 166 0.92 17.16 -8.57
CA PHE A 166 0.60 16.41 -7.36
C PHE A 166 1.51 16.86 -6.21
N MET A 167 0.90 17.30 -5.10
CA MET A 167 1.62 17.78 -3.93
C MET A 167 1.62 16.74 -2.81
N PHE A 168 0.43 16.29 -2.42
CA PHE A 168 0.27 15.45 -1.25
C PHE A 168 -1.04 14.66 -1.29
N GLY A 169 -1.01 13.43 -0.77
CA GLY A 169 -2.19 12.61 -0.60
C GLY A 169 -2.17 12.00 0.78
N PHE A 170 -3.32 11.97 1.44
CA PHE A 170 -3.47 11.37 2.75
C PHE A 170 -4.75 10.55 2.83
N LEU A 171 -4.72 9.62 3.76
CA LEU A 171 -5.86 8.81 4.10
C LEU A 171 -5.98 8.74 5.61
N LYS A 172 -6.93 9.48 6.15
CA LYS A 172 -7.28 9.42 7.56
C LYS A 172 -8.30 8.28 7.72
N LYS A 173 -7.75 7.10 8.01
CA LYS A 173 -8.46 5.82 8.17
C LYS A 173 -9.14 5.35 6.87
N ASN A 174 -8.40 4.65 6.03
CA ASN A 174 -8.81 3.44 5.31
C ASN A 174 -10.04 3.46 4.35
N HIS A 175 -10.06 4.27 3.28
CA HIS A 175 -10.58 3.87 1.94
C HIS A 175 -9.58 4.12 0.78
N GLN A 176 -9.65 3.38 -0.34
CA GLN A 176 -8.71 3.49 -1.45
C GLN A 176 -9.10 4.68 -2.32
N LEU A 177 -8.25 5.71 -2.41
CA LEU A 177 -8.42 6.73 -3.45
C LEU A 177 -7.98 6.11 -4.78
N PHE A 178 -8.93 5.92 -5.69
CA PHE A 178 -8.63 5.64 -7.09
C PHE A 178 -8.00 6.91 -7.69
N VAL A 179 -6.67 6.96 -7.68
CA VAL A 179 -5.94 7.96 -8.45
C VAL A 179 -5.94 7.51 -9.89
N THR A 180 -6.93 7.97 -10.66
CA THR A 180 -6.80 8.01 -12.11
C THR A 180 -5.75 9.07 -12.40
N LEU A 181 -4.51 8.65 -12.69
CA LEU A 181 -3.54 9.52 -13.34
C LEU A 181 -4.24 10.01 -14.60
N ARG A 182 -4.61 11.30 -14.66
CA ARG A 182 -5.00 11.93 -15.92
C ARG A 182 -3.82 11.74 -16.87
N GLN A 183 -3.92 10.73 -17.74
CA GLN A 183 -3.23 10.79 -19.00
C GLN A 183 -3.92 11.93 -19.75
N ASN A 184 -3.27 13.10 -19.79
CA ASN A 184 -3.63 14.07 -20.80
C ASN A 184 -3.33 13.41 -22.14
N VAL A 185 -4.40 12.91 -22.76
CA VAL A 185 -4.45 12.67 -24.20
C VAL A 185 -4.36 14.06 -24.82
N ASN A 186 -3.19 14.38 -25.36
CA ASN A 186 -2.92 15.31 -26.45
C ASN A 186 -1.47 15.11 -26.90
#